data_AF-A0A2J6SJ55-F1
#
_entry.id   AF-A0A2J6SJ55-F1
#
_cell.length_a   1.000
_cell.length_b   1.000
_cell.length_c   1.000
_cell.angle_alpha   90.00
_cell.angle_beta   90.00
_cell.angle_gamma   90.00
#
_symmetry.space_group_name_H-M   'P 1'
#
loop_
_entity.id
_entity.type
_entity.pdbx_description
1 polymer ?
#
loop_
_entity_poly.entity_id
_entity_poly.type
_entity_poly.pdbx_seq_one_letter_code
_entity_poly.pdbx_strand_id
1 'polypeptide(L)'
;MDVPTPRQPAAGSADPLPRDPADDVNFPVPGWPSLANLISENRALEAFPSFADLSIKSLLYYQAELVYLRKALHKIEYRGYYYPSNSGDPSHFFAGNISELHRVRHQAILANRDCSEQWILIEKIRATLDKYNNALLQFSTGLDFPHTDSLNVNVLKHCVRSISNSSSIVGDGASTWGSTFPTAEREKSLLSLFFGLFVSPDLGREHVPNEFREQLILPRPGKTHLTD
;
A
#
# COMPACT_ATOMS: atom_id res chain seq x y z
N MET A 1 58.24 37.66 -51.33
CA MET A 1 58.70 36.65 -50.37
C MET A 1 57.46 36.24 -49.59
N ASP A 2 56.85 35.12 -49.98
CA ASP A 2 55.57 34.66 -49.41
C ASP A 2 55.80 33.98 -48.06
N VAL A 3 55.06 34.43 -47.06
CA VAL A 3 55.05 33.88 -45.70
C VAL A 3 54.03 32.74 -45.65
N PRO A 4 54.39 31.50 -45.26
CA PRO A 4 53.42 30.42 -45.16
C PRO A 4 52.59 30.55 -43.88
N THR A 5 51.28 30.58 -44.04
CA THR A 5 50.27 30.55 -42.97
C THR A 5 50.32 29.21 -42.20
N PRO A 6 50.26 29.19 -40.87
CA PRO A 6 50.19 27.94 -40.10
C PRO A 6 48.82 27.27 -40.28
N ARG A 7 48.81 25.98 -40.63
CA ARG A 7 47.60 25.15 -40.64
C ARG A 7 47.09 24.94 -39.21
N GLN A 8 45.81 25.24 -38.97
CA GLN A 8 45.09 24.85 -37.76
C GLN A 8 45.05 23.31 -37.62
N PRO A 9 45.21 22.77 -36.41
CA PRO A 9 44.88 21.37 -36.14
C PRO A 9 43.35 21.20 -36.17
N ALA A 10 42.89 20.24 -36.96
CA ALA A 10 41.50 19.81 -36.99
C ALA A 10 41.09 19.35 -35.59
N ALA A 11 40.02 19.94 -35.05
CA ALA A 11 39.35 19.44 -33.86
C ALA A 11 38.82 18.03 -34.17
N GLY A 12 39.45 17.02 -33.58
CA GLY A 12 38.91 15.67 -33.57
C GLY A 12 37.58 15.68 -32.84
N SER A 13 36.49 15.48 -33.57
CA SER A 13 35.20 15.08 -33.01
C SER A 13 35.39 13.68 -32.42
N ALA A 14 35.77 13.64 -31.15
CA ALA A 14 35.65 12.41 -30.37
C ALA A 14 34.15 12.13 -30.25
N ASP A 15 33.64 11.22 -31.09
CA ASP A 15 32.33 10.63 -30.86
C ASP A 15 32.30 10.09 -29.42
N PRO A 16 31.28 10.45 -28.61
CA PRO A 16 31.16 9.91 -27.27
C PRO A 16 31.15 8.38 -27.37
N LEU A 17 32.01 7.73 -26.59
CA LEU A 17 32.03 6.27 -26.49
C LEU A 17 30.59 5.76 -26.32
N PRO A 18 30.20 4.66 -26.98
CA PRO A 18 28.86 4.10 -26.86
C PRO A 18 28.56 3.88 -25.38
N ARG A 19 27.53 4.56 -24.86
CA ARG A 19 27.08 4.38 -23.48
C ARG A 19 26.61 2.95 -23.32
N ASP A 20 26.98 2.33 -22.21
CA ASP A 20 26.50 0.99 -21.86
C ASP A 20 24.96 1.04 -21.77
N PRO A 21 24.23 0.20 -22.53
CA PRO A 21 22.78 0.10 -22.40
C PRO A 21 22.32 -0.21 -20.97
N ALA A 22 23.17 -0.85 -20.15
CA ALA A 22 22.87 -1.09 -18.73
C ALA A 22 22.78 0.21 -17.90
N ASP A 23 23.40 1.29 -18.36
CA ASP A 23 23.37 2.61 -17.70
C ASP A 23 22.25 3.52 -18.22
N ASP A 24 21.50 3.10 -19.25
CA ASP A 24 20.39 3.88 -19.81
C ASP A 24 19.05 3.56 -19.13
N VAL A 25 18.72 4.33 -18.10
CA VAL A 25 17.47 4.21 -17.34
C VAL A 25 16.20 4.48 -18.16
N ASN A 26 16.31 5.03 -19.38
CA ASN A 26 15.17 5.28 -20.26
C ASN A 26 14.76 4.05 -21.08
N PHE A 27 15.56 2.97 -21.02
CA PHE A 27 15.28 1.73 -21.73
C PHE A 27 15.02 0.60 -20.71
N PRO A 28 13.79 0.51 -20.15
CA PRO A 28 13.50 -0.44 -19.10
C PRO A 28 13.63 -1.89 -19.59
N VAL A 29 14.26 -2.74 -18.79
CA VAL A 29 14.33 -4.18 -19.08
C VAL A 29 12.92 -4.81 -19.07
N PRO A 30 12.70 -5.87 -19.86
CA PRO A 30 11.40 -6.54 -19.94
C PRO A 30 10.86 -7.04 -18.59
N GLY A 31 9.53 -7.07 -18.44
CA GLY A 31 8.84 -7.55 -17.24
C GLY A 31 8.29 -6.41 -16.37
N TRP A 32 8.51 -6.47 -15.06
CA TRP A 32 8.01 -5.47 -14.11
C TRP A 32 8.50 -4.04 -14.41
N PRO A 33 9.78 -3.79 -14.78
CA PRO A 33 10.23 -2.44 -15.10
C PRO A 33 9.54 -1.85 -16.35
N SER A 34 9.33 -2.64 -17.41
CA SER A 34 8.57 -2.17 -18.58
C SER A 34 7.10 -1.90 -18.25
N LEU A 35 6.47 -2.71 -17.39
CA LEU A 35 5.10 -2.44 -16.93
C LEU A 35 5.03 -1.14 -16.11
N ALA A 36 5.98 -0.93 -15.19
CA ALA A 36 6.05 0.30 -14.41
C ALA A 36 6.23 1.53 -15.32
N ASN A 37 7.10 1.43 -16.33
CA ASN A 37 7.29 2.49 -17.31
C ASN A 37 5.99 2.77 -18.10
N LEU A 38 5.33 1.72 -18.61
CA LEU A 38 4.06 1.83 -19.33
C LEU A 38 2.96 2.53 -18.51
N ILE A 39 2.79 2.15 -17.24
CA ILE A 39 1.80 2.77 -16.35
C ILE A 39 2.18 4.24 -16.08
N SER A 40 3.48 4.52 -15.91
CA SER A 40 3.96 5.89 -15.66
C SER A 40 3.77 6.82 -16.86
N GLU A 41 3.94 6.32 -18.08
CA GLU A 41 3.73 7.07 -19.32
C GLU A 41 2.23 7.27 -19.61
N ASN A 42 1.38 6.35 -19.12
CA ASN A 42 -0.03 6.32 -19.46
C ASN A 42 -0.88 6.24 -18.19
N ARG A 43 -1.04 7.39 -17.51
CA ARG A 43 -1.77 7.47 -16.23
C ARG A 43 -3.19 6.91 -16.25
N ALA A 44 -3.83 6.84 -17.42
CA ALA A 44 -5.14 6.19 -17.56
C ALA A 44 -5.13 4.68 -17.23
N LEU A 45 -3.93 4.08 -17.23
CA LEU A 45 -3.67 2.69 -16.88
C LEU A 45 -3.29 2.48 -15.40
N GLU A 46 -3.19 3.56 -14.60
CA GLU A 46 -2.95 3.46 -13.15
C GLU A 46 -4.16 2.80 -12.47
N ALA A 47 -4.10 1.49 -12.26
CA ALA A 47 -5.18 0.73 -11.64
C ALA A 47 -4.60 -0.20 -10.57
N PHE A 48 -4.86 0.04 -9.28
CA PHE A 48 -4.24 -0.71 -8.19
C PHE A 48 -5.27 -1.54 -7.44
N PRO A 49 -4.93 -2.72 -6.90
CA PRO A 49 -5.82 -3.44 -6.00
C PRO A 49 -6.25 -2.58 -4.82
N SER A 50 -7.54 -2.56 -4.51
CA SER A 50 -8.09 -1.77 -3.41
C SER A 50 -7.77 -2.35 -2.04
N PHE A 51 -7.38 -3.64 -1.97
CA PHE A 51 -7.12 -4.39 -0.73
C PHE A 51 -8.11 -4.05 0.40
N ALA A 52 -9.39 -3.84 0.04
CA ALA A 52 -10.39 -3.32 0.96
C ALA A 52 -10.66 -4.30 2.11
N ASP A 53 -10.63 -5.60 1.82
CA ASP A 53 -10.75 -6.67 2.78
C ASP A 53 -9.60 -6.69 3.80
N LEU A 54 -8.35 -6.51 3.34
CA LEU A 54 -7.18 -6.42 4.21
C LEU A 54 -7.20 -5.14 5.06
N SER A 55 -7.67 -4.04 4.48
CA SER A 55 -7.85 -2.76 5.18
C SER A 55 -8.90 -2.89 6.30
N ILE A 56 -10.07 -3.48 6.00
CA ILE A 56 -11.11 -3.77 6.99
C ILE A 56 -10.59 -4.73 8.05
N LYS A 57 -9.91 -5.82 7.66
CA LYS A 57 -9.33 -6.78 8.61
C LYS A 57 -8.33 -6.11 9.56
N SER A 58 -7.46 -5.24 9.04
CA SER A 58 -6.51 -4.46 9.85
C SER A 58 -7.23 -3.54 10.84
N LEU A 59 -8.27 -2.83 10.40
CA LEU A 59 -9.10 -2.00 11.29
C LEU A 59 -9.72 -2.81 12.43
N LEU A 60 -10.27 -3.99 12.13
CA LEU A 60 -10.85 -4.90 13.14
C LEU A 60 -9.79 -5.38 14.14
N TYR A 61 -8.57 -5.69 13.67
CA TYR A 61 -7.47 -6.11 14.54
C TYR A 61 -7.01 -4.98 15.46
N TYR A 62 -6.89 -3.75 14.96
CA TYR A 62 -6.58 -2.60 15.81
C TYR A 62 -7.67 -2.36 16.86
N GLN A 63 -8.95 -2.50 16.51
CA GLN A 63 -10.05 -2.37 17.48
C GLN A 63 -9.94 -3.43 18.59
N ALA A 64 -9.71 -4.68 18.22
CA ALA A 64 -9.53 -5.76 19.19
C ALA A 64 -8.32 -5.52 20.11
N GLU A 65 -7.20 -5.08 19.54
CA GLU A 65 -5.98 -4.76 20.29
C GLU A 65 -6.21 -3.57 21.25
N LEU A 66 -6.87 -2.50 20.82
CA LEU A 66 -7.21 -1.36 21.69
C LEU A 66 -8.11 -1.79 22.86
N VAL A 67 -9.11 -2.65 22.63
CA VAL A 67 -9.95 -3.20 23.70
C VAL A 67 -9.11 -4.02 24.69
N TYR A 68 -8.21 -4.86 24.18
CA TYR A 68 -7.28 -5.63 25.00
C TYR A 68 -6.38 -4.73 25.86
N LEU A 69 -5.70 -3.77 25.23
CA LEU A 69 -4.76 -2.86 25.90
C LEU A 69 -5.47 -1.98 26.94
N ARG A 70 -6.68 -1.49 26.64
CA ARG A 70 -7.49 -0.72 27.60
C ARG A 70 -7.85 -1.54 28.84
N LYS A 71 -8.22 -2.82 28.67
CA LYS A 71 -8.49 -3.74 29.78
C LYS A 71 -7.22 -4.02 30.58
N ALA A 72 -6.07 -4.17 29.93
CA ALA A 72 -4.78 -4.38 30.59
C ALA A 72 -4.37 -3.17 31.44
N LEU A 73 -4.47 -1.96 30.86
CA LEU A 73 -4.19 -0.70 31.55
C LEU A 73 -5.08 -0.55 32.79
N HIS A 74 -6.39 -0.75 32.61
CA HIS A 74 -7.35 -0.67 33.71
C HIS A 74 -7.03 -1.65 34.85
N LYS A 75 -6.60 -2.88 34.55
CA LYS A 75 -6.22 -3.86 35.57
C LYS A 75 -5.04 -3.39 36.42
N ILE A 76 -4.04 -2.77 35.80
CA ILE A 76 -2.86 -2.24 36.53
C ILE A 76 -3.24 -1.02 37.36
N GLU A 77 -4.03 -0.10 36.79
CA GLU A 77 -4.55 1.06 37.53
C GLU A 77 -5.40 0.64 38.73
N TYR A 78 -6.30 -0.34 38.53
CA TYR A 78 -7.14 -0.88 39.60
C TYR A 78 -6.30 -1.55 40.69
N ARG A 79 -5.33 -2.40 40.31
CA ARG A 79 -4.47 -3.08 41.28
C ARG A 79 -3.60 -2.10 42.06
N GLY A 80 -2.99 -1.15 41.36
CA GLY A 80 -2.19 -0.10 41.99
C GLY A 80 -3.02 0.69 43.01
N TYR A 81 -4.24 1.09 42.64
CA TYR A 81 -5.09 1.89 43.52
C TYR A 81 -5.59 1.12 44.75
N TYR A 82 -6.11 -0.09 44.58
CA TYR A 82 -6.77 -0.84 45.67
C TYR A 82 -5.84 -1.74 46.47
N TYR A 83 -4.71 -2.15 45.90
CA TYR A 83 -3.75 -3.06 46.54
C TYR A 83 -2.33 -2.47 46.46
N PRO A 84 -2.08 -1.32 47.10
CA PRO A 84 -0.76 -0.69 47.07
C PRO A 84 0.28 -1.67 47.66
N SER A 85 1.35 -1.90 46.90
CA SER A 85 2.44 -2.75 47.36
C SER A 85 3.22 -2.05 48.47
N ASN A 86 3.54 -2.78 49.54
CA ASN A 86 4.44 -2.30 50.60
C ASN A 86 5.90 -2.15 50.12
N SER A 87 6.19 -2.47 48.85
CA SER A 87 7.54 -2.44 48.26
C SER A 87 8.07 -1.03 47.93
N GLY A 88 7.36 0.04 48.31
CA GLY A 88 7.72 1.40 47.95
C GLY A 88 7.54 1.71 46.45
N ASP A 89 6.77 0.88 45.74
CA ASP A 89 6.43 1.12 44.34
C ASP A 89 5.41 2.29 44.24
N PRO A 90 5.76 3.39 43.54
CA PRO A 90 4.86 4.53 43.38
C PRO A 90 3.66 4.24 42.47
N SER A 91 3.51 3.02 41.92
CA SER A 91 2.43 2.65 41.00
C SER A 91 1.02 3.00 41.48
N HIS A 92 0.76 2.93 42.78
CA HIS A 92 -0.52 3.26 43.38
C HIS A 92 -0.92 4.74 43.25
N PHE A 93 0.04 5.65 43.11
CA PHE A 93 -0.22 7.07 42.91
C PHE A 93 -0.55 7.44 41.47
N PHE A 94 -0.15 6.62 40.48
CA PHE A 94 -0.23 7.00 39.07
C PHE A 94 -1.65 7.30 38.59
N ALA A 95 -2.64 6.52 39.06
CA ALA A 95 -4.05 6.72 38.69
C ALA A 95 -4.62 8.06 39.23
N GLY A 96 -4.15 8.52 40.39
CA GLY A 96 -4.58 9.78 41.00
C GLY A 96 -3.67 10.98 40.69
N ASN A 97 -2.44 10.73 40.21
CA ASN A 97 -1.42 11.74 39.99
C ASN A 97 -0.59 11.41 38.75
N ILE A 98 -1.01 11.95 37.60
CA ILE A 98 -0.29 11.77 36.34
C ILE A 98 1.10 12.40 36.34
N SER A 99 1.32 13.48 37.10
CA SER A 99 2.63 14.12 37.24
C SER A 99 3.66 13.17 37.86
N GLU A 100 3.21 12.32 38.79
CA GLU A 100 4.06 11.30 39.40
C GLU A 100 4.45 10.21 38.39
N LEU A 101 3.51 9.78 37.54
CA LEU A 101 3.80 8.85 36.44
C LEU A 101 4.86 9.44 35.48
N HIS A 102 4.72 10.72 35.11
CA HIS A 102 5.70 11.41 34.28
C HIS A 102 7.08 11.53 34.96
N ARG A 103 7.11 11.83 36.26
CA ARG A 103 8.33 11.93 37.05
C ARG A 103 9.07 10.59 37.08
N VAL A 104 8.38 9.49 37.37
CA VAL A 104 8.96 8.14 37.40
C VAL A 104 9.48 7.73 36.03
N ARG A 105 8.73 8.01 34.96
CA ARG A 105 9.20 7.76 33.59
C ARG A 105 10.49 8.52 33.27
N HIS A 106 10.54 9.80 33.60
CA HIS A 106 11.74 10.61 33.34
C HIS A 106 12.95 10.08 34.10
N GLN A 107 12.76 9.66 35.36
CA GLN A 107 13.83 9.03 36.15
C GLN A 107 14.28 7.70 35.55
N ALA A 108 13.35 6.85 35.08
CA ALA A 108 13.70 5.59 34.42
C ALA A 108 14.56 5.82 33.17
N ILE A 109 14.21 6.81 32.35
CA ILE A 109 14.99 7.20 31.16
C ILE A 109 16.40 7.66 31.54
N LEU A 110 16.51 8.58 32.51
CA LEU A 110 17.82 9.07 32.98
C LEU A 110 18.69 7.96 33.57
N ALA A 111 18.07 6.99 34.24
CA ALA A 111 18.75 5.84 34.83
C ALA A 111 19.00 4.69 33.83
N ASN A 112 18.60 4.83 32.56
CA ASN A 112 18.62 3.78 31.54
C ASN A 112 17.96 2.47 32.02
N ARG A 113 16.78 2.59 32.64
CA ARG A 113 15.95 1.48 33.13
C ARG A 113 14.64 1.43 32.35
N ASP A 114 13.99 0.27 32.40
CA ASP A 114 12.66 0.11 31.83
C ASP A 114 11.65 1.05 32.50
N CYS A 115 10.75 1.60 31.70
CA CYS A 115 9.63 2.40 32.18
C CYS A 115 8.62 1.52 32.93
N SER A 116 7.74 2.15 33.73
CA SER A 116 6.68 1.43 34.41
C SER A 116 5.75 0.71 33.42
N GLU A 117 5.21 -0.43 33.83
CA GLU A 117 4.30 -1.23 33.01
C GLU A 117 3.10 -0.40 32.53
N GLN A 118 2.56 0.47 33.39
CA GLN A 118 1.49 1.40 33.04
C GLN A 118 1.89 2.34 31.90
N TRP A 119 3.10 2.91 31.95
CA TRP A 119 3.59 3.80 30.89
C TRP A 119 3.78 3.05 29.56
N ILE A 120 4.34 1.83 29.61
CA ILE A 120 4.51 0.97 28.43
C ILE A 120 3.16 0.69 27.76
N LEU A 121 2.11 0.40 28.54
CA LEU A 121 0.76 0.20 28.00
C LEU A 121 0.17 1.48 27.39
N ILE A 122 0.39 2.64 28.01
CA ILE A 122 -0.05 3.92 27.46
C ILE A 122 0.63 4.19 26.11
N GLU A 123 1.94 3.95 25.99
CA GLU A 123 2.65 4.10 24.72
C GLU A 123 2.15 3.14 23.65
N LYS A 124 1.89 1.87 24.01
CA LYS A 124 1.27 0.90 23.09
C LYS A 124 -0.12 1.36 22.64
N ILE A 125 -0.97 1.83 23.55
CA ILE A 125 -2.31 2.36 23.21
C ILE A 125 -2.18 3.53 22.24
N ARG A 126 -1.28 4.49 22.51
CA ARG A 126 -1.06 5.65 21.63
C ARG A 126 -0.61 5.23 20.24
N ALA A 127 0.35 4.31 20.16
CA ALA A 127 0.85 3.79 18.88
C ALA A 127 -0.21 3.02 18.10
N THR A 128 -0.99 2.14 18.75
CA THR A 128 -2.09 1.41 18.10
C THR A 128 -3.21 2.34 17.67
N LEU A 129 -3.54 3.36 18.47
CA LEU A 129 -4.57 4.34 18.13
C LEU A 129 -4.16 5.22 16.93
N ASP A 130 -2.90 5.62 16.86
CA ASP A 130 -2.36 6.33 15.70
C ASP A 130 -2.47 5.49 14.42
N LYS A 131 -2.04 4.22 14.48
CA LYS A 131 -2.19 3.28 13.35
C LYS A 131 -3.65 3.07 12.94
N TYR A 132 -4.55 2.93 13.91
CA TYR A 132 -5.98 2.81 13.66
C TYR A 132 -6.54 4.05 12.94
N ASN A 133 -6.24 5.24 13.46
CA ASN A 133 -6.72 6.49 12.87
C ASN A 133 -6.17 6.71 11.46
N ASN A 134 -4.89 6.42 11.24
CA ASN A 134 -4.26 6.49 9.92
C ASN A 134 -4.88 5.49 8.94
N ALA A 135 -5.11 4.24 9.37
CA ALA A 135 -5.78 3.24 8.55
C ALA A 135 -7.23 3.65 8.22
N LEU A 136 -7.93 4.27 9.16
CA LEU A 136 -9.31 4.73 8.95
C LEU A 136 -9.37 5.88 7.94
N LEU A 137 -8.44 6.83 8.02
CA LEU A 137 -8.30 7.93 7.05
C LEU A 137 -7.95 7.42 5.66
N GLN A 138 -7.02 6.46 5.58
CA GLN A 138 -6.66 5.82 4.31
C GLN A 138 -7.86 5.08 3.71
N PHE A 139 -8.61 4.35 4.54
CA PHE A 139 -9.82 3.65 4.09
C PHE A 139 -10.90 4.62 3.61
N SER A 140 -11.17 5.71 4.34
CA SER A 140 -12.17 6.70 3.92
C SER A 140 -11.78 7.40 2.62
N THR A 141 -10.49 7.73 2.46
CA THR A 141 -9.97 8.33 1.22
C THR A 141 -9.97 7.31 0.09
N GLY A 142 -9.70 6.03 0.39
CA GLY A 142 -9.68 4.94 -0.56
C GLY A 142 -11.05 4.61 -1.16
N LEU A 143 -12.13 4.81 -0.40
CA LEU A 143 -13.49 4.64 -0.89
C LEU A 143 -13.92 5.73 -1.89
N ASP A 144 -13.21 6.86 -1.95
CA ASP A 144 -13.50 7.93 -2.91
C ASP A 144 -12.89 7.69 -4.30
N PHE A 145 -12.15 6.58 -4.48
CA PHE A 145 -11.64 6.19 -5.78
C PHE A 145 -12.77 5.59 -6.64
N PRO A 146 -12.91 6.04 -7.90
CA PRO A 146 -13.88 5.44 -8.79
C PRO A 146 -13.54 3.96 -9.00
N HIS A 147 -14.58 3.12 -9.02
CA HIS A 147 -14.44 1.73 -9.41
C HIS A 147 -13.82 1.68 -10.82
N THR A 148 -12.80 0.84 -11.04
CA THR A 148 -12.20 0.74 -12.36
C THR A 148 -13.24 0.29 -13.38
N ASP A 149 -13.34 1.03 -14.48
CA ASP A 149 -14.08 0.56 -15.64
C ASP A 149 -13.42 -0.71 -16.19
N SER A 150 -14.24 -1.72 -16.44
CA SER A 150 -13.85 -2.96 -17.14
C SER A 150 -13.07 -2.69 -18.43
N LEU A 151 -13.34 -1.57 -19.11
CA LEU A 151 -12.60 -1.15 -20.30
C LEU A 151 -11.13 -0.83 -19.99
N ASN A 152 -10.84 -0.07 -18.93
CA ASN A 152 -9.46 0.28 -18.56
C ASN A 152 -8.66 -0.95 -18.19
N VAL A 153 -9.27 -1.89 -17.46
CA VAL A 153 -8.62 -3.16 -17.08
C VAL A 153 -8.31 -4.02 -18.31
N ASN A 154 -9.21 -4.04 -19.31
CA ASN A 154 -8.99 -4.79 -20.55
C ASN A 154 -7.92 -4.14 -21.44
N VAL A 155 -7.91 -2.80 -21.54
CA VAL A 155 -6.87 -2.05 -22.25
C VAL A 155 -5.51 -2.30 -21.59
N LEU A 156 -5.43 -2.24 -20.25
CA LEU A 156 -4.19 -2.54 -19.52
C LEU A 156 -3.71 -3.97 -19.78
N LYS A 157 -4.60 -4.97 -19.68
CA LYS A 157 -4.27 -6.37 -20.01
C LYS A 157 -3.74 -6.51 -21.44
N HIS A 158 -4.34 -5.81 -22.39
CA HIS A 158 -3.89 -5.81 -23.78
C HIS A 158 -2.49 -5.18 -23.91
N CYS A 159 -2.25 -4.03 -23.29
CA CYS A 159 -0.95 -3.37 -23.30
C CYS A 159 0.13 -4.25 -22.65
N VAL A 160 -0.15 -4.86 -21.48
CA VAL A 160 0.74 -5.80 -20.78
C VAL A 160 1.14 -6.96 -21.71
N ARG A 161 0.18 -7.53 -22.46
CA ARG A 161 0.46 -8.60 -23.42
C ARG A 161 1.35 -8.12 -24.56
N SER A 162 1.13 -6.91 -25.09
CA SER A 162 1.94 -6.38 -26.20
C SER A 162 3.39 -6.06 -25.82
N ILE A 163 3.66 -5.68 -24.56
CA ILE A 163 5.04 -5.42 -24.10
C ILE A 163 5.76 -6.71 -23.68
N SER A 164 5.02 -7.76 -23.31
CA SER A 164 5.57 -9.00 -22.75
C SER A 164 5.87 -10.06 -23.81
N ASN A 165 6.27 -9.68 -25.02
CA ASN A 165 6.42 -10.54 -26.22
C ASN A 165 7.28 -11.82 -26.08
N SER A 166 7.79 -12.16 -24.90
CA SER A 166 8.34 -13.49 -24.54
C SER A 166 8.76 -13.60 -23.06
N SER A 167 8.91 -12.48 -22.35
CA SER A 167 9.19 -12.43 -20.92
C SER A 167 7.90 -12.07 -20.16
N SER A 168 7.14 -13.09 -19.76
CA SER A 168 5.94 -12.89 -18.97
C SER A 168 6.28 -12.29 -17.60
N ILE A 169 5.48 -11.33 -17.15
CA ILE A 169 5.43 -10.95 -15.74
C ILE A 169 5.11 -12.22 -14.94
N VAL A 170 6.01 -12.63 -14.05
CA VAL A 170 5.89 -13.83 -13.23
C VAL A 170 5.98 -13.49 -11.75
N GLY A 171 5.50 -14.40 -10.91
CA GLY A 171 5.50 -14.27 -9.46
C GLY A 171 4.13 -13.88 -8.89
N ASP A 172 4.07 -13.87 -7.55
CA ASP A 172 2.87 -13.50 -6.82
C ASP A 172 2.49 -12.05 -7.16
N GLY A 173 1.26 -11.85 -7.64
CA GLY A 173 0.77 -10.56 -8.14
C GLY A 173 0.75 -10.42 -9.67
N ALA A 174 1.37 -11.33 -10.43
CA ALA A 174 1.21 -11.34 -11.90
C ALA A 174 -0.26 -11.60 -12.30
N SER A 175 -0.97 -12.43 -11.53
CA SER A 175 -2.40 -12.74 -11.72
C SER A 175 -3.31 -11.52 -11.57
N THR A 176 -2.94 -10.55 -10.73
CA THR A 176 -3.67 -9.30 -10.52
C THR A 176 -3.80 -8.48 -11.81
N TRP A 177 -2.76 -8.54 -12.66
CA TRP A 177 -2.71 -7.82 -13.94
C TRP A 177 -3.21 -8.67 -15.12
N GLY A 178 -3.63 -9.90 -14.85
CA GLY A 178 -4.18 -10.86 -15.80
C GLY A 178 -3.21 -11.98 -16.17
N SER A 179 -3.78 -13.17 -16.44
CA SER A 179 -3.02 -14.28 -17.03
C SER A 179 -2.54 -13.89 -18.43
N THR A 180 -1.22 -13.96 -18.66
CA THR A 180 -0.59 -13.75 -19.96
C THR A 180 -0.90 -14.87 -20.94
N PHE A 181 -1.40 -16.01 -20.45
CA PHE A 181 -1.84 -17.08 -21.31
C PHE A 181 -3.13 -16.67 -22.03
N PRO A 182 -3.23 -16.91 -23.35
CA PRO A 182 -4.48 -16.77 -24.05
C PRO A 182 -5.47 -17.76 -23.44
N THR A 183 -6.31 -17.28 -22.53
CA THR A 183 -7.54 -18.00 -22.18
C THR A 183 -8.31 -18.12 -23.48
N ALA A 184 -8.50 -19.35 -23.97
CA ALA A 184 -9.42 -19.61 -25.07
C ALA A 184 -10.76 -18.99 -24.68
N GLU A 185 -11.06 -17.82 -25.22
CA GLU A 185 -12.29 -17.11 -24.94
C GLU A 185 -13.42 -17.96 -25.52
N ARG A 186 -14.08 -18.71 -24.63
CA ARG A 186 -15.38 -19.28 -24.95
C ARG A 186 -16.32 -18.10 -25.05
N GLU A 187 -16.63 -17.69 -26.28
CA GLU A 187 -17.61 -16.64 -26.59
C GLU A 187 -18.85 -16.85 -25.72
N LYS A 188 -19.00 -16.03 -24.69
CA LYS A 188 -20.25 -16.01 -23.92
C LYS A 188 -21.24 -15.23 -24.77
N SER A 189 -22.10 -15.99 -25.44
CA SER A 189 -23.24 -15.50 -26.21
C SER A 189 -23.96 -14.39 -25.45
N LEU A 190 -24.13 -13.23 -26.06
CA LEU A 190 -24.81 -12.06 -25.50
C LEU A 190 -26.24 -12.37 -25.00
N LEU A 191 -26.85 -13.46 -25.47
CA LEU A 191 -28.15 -13.95 -24.98
C LEU A 191 -28.09 -14.51 -23.55
N SER A 192 -26.93 -14.93 -23.03
CA SER A 192 -26.80 -15.41 -21.65
C SER A 192 -26.87 -14.30 -20.61
N LEU A 193 -26.73 -13.03 -21.02
CA LEU A 193 -26.87 -11.87 -20.13
C LEU A 193 -28.34 -11.49 -19.90
N PHE A 194 -29.25 -11.84 -20.82
CA PHE A 194 -30.67 -11.46 -20.73
C PHE A 194 -31.54 -12.45 -19.91
N PHE A 195 -31.11 -13.70 -19.73
CA PHE A 195 -31.83 -14.67 -18.89
C PHE A 195 -31.53 -14.55 -17.39
N GLY A 196 -30.60 -13.69 -16.97
CA GLY A 196 -30.26 -13.49 -15.56
C GLY A 196 -31.21 -12.59 -14.76
N LEU A 197 -32.23 -11.99 -15.39
CA LEU A 197 -33.15 -11.05 -14.75
C LEU A 197 -34.42 -11.70 -14.18
N PHE A 198 -34.63 -13.01 -14.36
CA PHE A 198 -35.71 -13.76 -13.72
C PHE A 198 -35.23 -15.14 -13.29
N VAL A 199 -34.53 -15.21 -12.16
CA VAL A 199 -34.24 -16.47 -11.46
C VAL A 199 -35.01 -16.47 -10.15
N SER A 200 -35.91 -17.45 -10.03
CA SER A 200 -36.67 -17.78 -8.81
C SER A 200 -35.73 -18.10 -7.64
N PRO A 201 -36.16 -17.94 -6.37
CA PRO A 201 -35.27 -17.98 -5.21
C PRO A 201 -34.77 -19.38 -4.80
N ASP A 202 -34.84 -20.38 -5.66
CA ASP A 202 -34.52 -21.76 -5.28
C ASP A 202 -33.89 -22.54 -6.45
N LEU A 203 -32.58 -22.40 -6.63
CA LEU A 203 -31.74 -23.33 -7.39
C LEU A 203 -30.27 -23.11 -7.01
N GLY A 204 -29.61 -24.21 -6.68
CA GLY A 204 -28.27 -24.27 -6.06
C GLY A 204 -27.26 -23.35 -6.74
N ARG A 205 -26.60 -22.52 -5.91
CA ARG A 205 -25.50 -21.66 -6.34
C ARG A 205 -24.42 -22.53 -6.97
N GLU A 206 -24.16 -22.28 -8.24
CA GLU A 206 -22.95 -22.74 -8.92
C GLU A 206 -21.74 -22.27 -8.11
N HIS A 207 -20.88 -23.22 -7.72
CA HIS A 207 -19.67 -22.95 -6.96
C HIS A 207 -18.66 -22.26 -7.88
N VAL A 208 -18.74 -20.92 -7.96
CA VAL A 208 -17.64 -20.12 -8.47
C VAL A 208 -16.45 -20.36 -7.53
N PRO A 209 -15.26 -20.76 -8.03
CA PRO A 209 -14.09 -20.89 -7.17
C PRO A 209 -13.90 -19.57 -6.42
N ASN A 210 -13.84 -19.64 -5.09
CA ASN A 210 -13.54 -18.50 -4.22
C ASN A 210 -12.06 -18.08 -4.38
N GLU A 211 -11.66 -17.72 -5.59
CA GLU A 211 -10.44 -16.95 -5.80
C GLU A 211 -10.79 -15.50 -5.51
N PHE A 212 -10.12 -14.93 -4.50
CA PHE A 212 -10.27 -13.54 -4.12
C PHE A 212 -10.05 -12.65 -5.35
N ARG A 213 -11.12 -11.95 -5.77
CA ARG A 213 -11.04 -10.97 -6.86
C ARG A 213 -10.77 -9.61 -6.25
N GLU A 214 -9.50 -9.25 -6.21
CA GLU A 214 -9.07 -7.90 -5.90
C GLU A 214 -9.67 -6.93 -6.91
N GLN A 215 -10.40 -5.94 -6.41
CA GLN A 215 -10.97 -4.88 -7.25
C GLN A 215 -9.90 -3.82 -7.47
N LEU A 216 -9.71 -3.40 -8.72
CA LEU A 216 -8.76 -2.33 -9.02
C LEU A 216 -9.40 -0.95 -8.77
N ILE A 217 -8.59 0.05 -8.42
CA ILE A 217 -8.97 1.45 -8.16
C ILE A 217 -8.03 2.39 -8.92
N LEU A 218 -8.56 3.52 -9.40
CA LEU A 218 -7.81 4.54 -10.15
C LEU A 218 -7.44 5.72 -9.25
N PRO A 219 -6.18 6.18 -9.21
CA PRO A 219 -5.84 7.46 -8.57
C PRO A 219 -6.41 8.63 -9.38
N ARG A 220 -6.93 9.66 -8.71
CA ARG A 220 -7.44 10.86 -9.39
C ARG A 220 -6.29 11.69 -9.95
N PRO A 221 -6.43 12.29 -11.15
CA PRO A 221 -5.53 13.35 -11.58
C PRO A 221 -5.64 14.53 -10.60
N GLY A 222 -4.51 14.93 -10.02
CA GLY A 222 -4.46 16.08 -9.12
C GLY A 222 -4.97 17.33 -9.84
N LYS A 223 -5.86 18.10 -9.19
CA LYS A 223 -6.29 19.40 -9.71
C LYS A 223 -5.06 20.29 -9.82
N THR A 224 -4.59 20.53 -11.04
CA THR A 224 -3.66 21.63 -11.31
C THR A 224 -4.42 22.92 -11.05
N HIS A 225 -4.16 23.56 -9.91
CA HIS A 225 -4.50 24.95 -9.71
C HIS A 225 -3.67 25.76 -10.72
N LEU A 226 -4.25 26.02 -11.89
CA LEU A 226 -3.84 27.13 -12.74
C LEU A 226 -4.32 28.40 -12.02
N THR A 227 -3.39 29.07 -11.35
CA THR A 227 -3.55 30.47 -10.98
C THR A 227 -3.28 31.29 -12.23
N ASP A 228 -4.32 31.93 -12.76
CA ASP A 228 -4.21 33.09 -13.65
C ASP A 228 -3.58 34.30 -12.93
#